data_AF-A0A936KNI3-F1
#
_entry.id   AF-A0A936KNI3-F1
#
_cell.length_a   1.000
_cell.length_b   1.000
_cell.length_c   1.000
_cell.angle_alpha   90.00
_cell.angle_beta   90.00
_cell.angle_gamma   90.00
#
_symmetry.space_group_name_H-M   'P 1'
#
loop_
_entity.id
_entity.type
_entity.pdbx_description
1 polymer ?
#
loop_
_entity_poly.entity_id
_entity_poly.type
_entity_poly.pdbx_seq_one_letter_code
_entity_poly.pdbx_strand_id
1 'polypeptide(L)'
;MAYDSGLYARAATKLRELGGIEATASLGGAMVQLADSAGRLFTLYERVAPGTEWEAFDGPHTAAHGVQLPDVTRMIVCPFECRWPDLLSQLVAVIARTAEAPTWVLDGDGVVWNAEAVDPLKVRL
;
A
#
# COMPACT_ATOMS: atom_id res chain seq x y z
N MET A 1 -3.06 -8.86 18.55
CA MET A 1 -2.14 -8.12 17.66
C MET A 1 -2.64 -6.69 17.63
N ALA A 2 -1.82 -5.73 18.05
CA ALA A 2 -2.17 -4.31 17.94
C ALA A 2 -1.99 -3.89 16.48
N TYR A 3 -3.03 -3.32 15.89
CA TYR A 3 -2.97 -2.81 14.52
C TYR A 3 -2.22 -1.49 14.49
N ASP A 4 -1.43 -1.29 13.45
CA ASP A 4 -0.50 -0.18 13.37
C ASP A 4 -1.20 1.13 12.94
N SER A 5 -1.79 1.83 13.90
CA SER A 5 -2.48 3.13 13.67
C SER A 5 -1.57 4.22 13.12
N GLY A 6 -0.24 4.01 13.13
CA GLY A 6 0.74 4.93 12.57
C GLY A 6 1.17 4.60 11.13
N LEU A 7 0.62 3.54 10.50
CA LEU A 7 1.13 3.01 9.23
C LEU A 7 1.26 4.10 8.17
N TYR A 8 0.19 4.85 7.93
CA TYR A 8 0.23 5.97 6.99
C TYR A 8 1.29 7.00 7.37
N ALA A 9 1.33 7.45 8.62
CA ALA A 9 2.27 8.49 9.05
C ALA A 9 3.74 8.09 8.86
N ARG A 10 4.09 6.81 9.13
CA ARG A 10 5.45 6.29 8.90
C ARG A 10 5.73 6.09 7.41
N ALA A 11 4.78 5.56 6.64
CA ALA A 11 4.92 5.40 5.20
C ALA A 11 5.06 6.76 4.49
N ALA A 12 4.21 7.74 4.83
CA ALA A 12 4.26 9.11 4.34
C ALA A 12 5.58 9.80 4.69
N THR A 13 6.06 9.65 5.93
CA THR A 13 7.40 10.14 6.32
C THR A 13 8.47 9.53 5.46
N LYS A 14 8.42 8.21 5.23
CA LYS A 14 9.41 7.53 4.40
C LYS A 14 9.39 7.99 2.95
N LEU A 15 8.20 8.18 2.36
CA LEU A 15 8.06 8.68 0.99
C LEU A 15 8.58 10.12 0.86
N ARG A 16 8.34 10.98 1.86
CA ARG A 16 8.88 12.36 1.87
C ARG A 16 10.40 12.40 1.93
N GLU A 17 11.03 11.51 2.71
CA GLU A 17 12.49 11.36 2.72
C GLU A 17 13.06 10.99 1.34
N LEU A 18 12.26 10.30 0.51
CA LEU A 18 12.62 9.92 -0.86
C LEU A 18 12.29 11.03 -1.89
N GLY A 19 11.79 12.19 -1.44
CA GLY A 19 11.40 13.30 -2.31
C GLY A 19 9.90 13.35 -2.66
N GLY A 20 9.07 12.57 -1.97
CA GLY A 20 7.62 12.61 -2.12
C GLY A 20 7.03 13.94 -1.64
N ILE A 21 5.97 14.38 -2.31
CA ILE A 21 5.26 15.62 -2.02
C ILE A 21 3.94 15.29 -1.33
N GLU A 22 3.67 15.96 -0.21
CA GLU A 22 2.43 15.84 0.53
C GLU A 22 1.36 16.78 -0.05
N ALA A 23 0.14 16.27 -0.17
CA ALA A 23 -1.00 17.00 -0.70
C ALA A 23 -2.31 16.52 -0.06
N THR A 24 -3.39 17.25 -0.30
CA THR A 24 -4.74 16.82 0.08
C THR A 24 -5.38 16.06 -1.06
N ALA A 25 -5.88 14.86 -0.80
CA ALA A 25 -6.60 14.07 -1.79
C ALA A 25 -7.95 14.73 -2.15
N SER A 26 -8.40 14.55 -3.40
CA SER A 26 -9.63 15.17 -3.92
C SER A 26 -10.90 14.81 -3.15
N LEU A 27 -10.92 13.63 -2.51
CA LEU A 27 -12.03 13.12 -1.70
C LEU A 27 -11.83 13.38 -0.19
N GLY A 28 -10.85 14.21 0.17
CA GLY A 28 -10.46 14.50 1.55
C GLY A 28 -9.42 13.53 2.09
N GLY A 29 -8.66 13.99 3.09
CA GLY A 29 -7.53 13.26 3.68
C GLY A 29 -6.18 13.62 3.06
N ALA A 30 -5.12 13.20 3.76
CA ALA A 30 -3.76 13.41 3.28
C ALA A 30 -3.38 12.36 2.24
N MET A 31 -2.51 12.76 1.31
CA MET A 31 -1.81 11.84 0.42
C MET A 31 -0.34 12.25 0.28
N VAL A 32 0.51 11.29 -0.04
CA VAL A 32 1.89 11.55 -0.47
C VAL A 32 2.11 10.96 -1.84
N GLN A 33 2.63 11.76 -2.76
CA GLN A 33 2.95 11.35 -4.12
C GLN A 33 4.45 11.42 -4.34
N LEU A 34 5.05 10.30 -4.78
CA LEU A 34 6.45 10.21 -5.16
C LEU A 34 6.55 10.05 -6.67
N ALA A 35 7.43 10.85 -7.29
CA ALA A 35 7.86 10.68 -8.66
C ALA A 35 9.29 10.15 -8.68
N ASP A 36 9.55 9.08 -9.44
CA ASP A 36 10.91 8.62 -9.66
C ASP A 36 11.64 9.46 -10.72
N SER A 37 12.91 9.14 -11.00
CA SER A 37 13.71 9.86 -12.00
C SER A 37 13.18 9.76 -13.44
N ALA A 38 12.30 8.80 -13.72
CA ALA A 38 11.63 8.63 -15.01
C ALA A 38 10.24 9.30 -15.05
N GLY A 39 9.84 9.99 -13.97
CA GLY A 39 8.54 10.63 -13.85
C GLY A 39 7.39 9.65 -13.57
N ARG A 40 7.71 8.41 -13.18
CA ARG A 40 6.70 7.41 -12.80
C ARG A 40 6.20 7.72 -11.40
N LEU A 41 4.89 7.57 -11.22
CA LEU A 41 4.19 8.02 -10.02
C LEU A 41 3.78 6.86 -9.13
N PHE A 42 3.92 7.09 -7.83
CA PHE A 42 3.31 6.31 -6.76
C PHE A 42 2.61 7.27 -5.81
N THR A 43 1.33 7.05 -5.56
CA THR A 43 0.54 7.85 -4.61
C THR A 43 0.08 6.96 -3.47
N LEU A 44 0.28 7.39 -2.22
CA LEU A 44 -0.23 6.74 -1.02
C LEU A 44 -1.31 7.62 -0.39
N TYR A 45 -2.46 7.05 -0.10
CA TYR A 45 -3.59 7.73 0.53
C TYR A 45 -3.69 7.35 2.01
N GLU A 46 -4.04 8.34 2.84
CA GLU A 46 -4.24 8.15 4.28
C GLU A 46 -5.41 7.21 4.61
N ARG A 47 -6.45 7.24 3.77
CA ARG A 47 -7.73 6.60 4.04
C ARG A 47 -8.31 6.01 2.77
N VAL A 48 -9.08 4.93 2.94
CA VAL A 48 -9.96 4.39 1.90
C VAL A 48 -11.01 5.43 1.52
N ALA A 49 -11.30 5.56 0.23
CA ALA A 49 -12.33 6.48 -0.24
C ALA A 49 -13.72 5.97 0.23
N PRO A 50 -14.60 6.86 0.72
CA PRO A 50 -15.94 6.44 1.09
C PRO A 50 -16.69 5.78 -0.08
N GLY A 51 -17.25 4.60 0.15
CA GLY A 51 -17.96 3.81 -0.87
C GLY A 51 -17.07 2.83 -1.66
N THR A 52 -15.77 2.76 -1.38
CA THR A 52 -14.83 1.79 -1.99
C THR A 52 -14.25 0.81 -0.96
N GLU A 53 -14.81 0.74 0.25
CA GLU A 53 -14.34 -0.14 1.32
C GLU A 53 -14.40 -1.62 0.91
N TRP A 54 -15.39 -1.98 0.10
CA TRP A 54 -15.58 -3.35 -0.40
C TRP A 54 -14.37 -3.87 -1.19
N GLU A 55 -13.60 -2.98 -1.84
CA GLU A 55 -12.38 -3.36 -2.58
C GLU A 55 -11.29 -3.93 -1.66
N ALA A 56 -11.28 -3.52 -0.39
CA ALA A 56 -10.29 -3.95 0.59
C ALA A 56 -10.80 -5.03 1.55
N PHE A 57 -12.10 -5.04 1.87
CA PHE A 57 -12.63 -5.84 2.97
C PHE A 57 -13.52 -7.01 2.53
N ASP A 58 -14.18 -6.96 1.37
CA ASP A 58 -15.31 -7.85 1.10
C ASP A 58 -14.93 -9.18 0.42
N GLY A 59 -13.75 -9.29 -0.21
CA GLY A 59 -13.22 -10.55 -0.74
C GLY A 59 -14.13 -11.27 -1.77
N PRO A 60 -13.70 -12.44 -2.30
CA PRO A 60 -12.69 -13.34 -1.73
C PRO A 60 -11.25 -12.88 -1.98
N HIS A 61 -10.42 -12.99 -0.94
CA HIS A 61 -8.98 -12.76 -1.03
C HIS A 61 -8.22 -14.09 -1.09
N THR A 62 -7.12 -14.11 -1.86
CA THR A 62 -6.23 -15.27 -1.94
C THR A 62 -4.83 -14.89 -1.49
N ALA A 63 -4.07 -15.82 -0.92
CA ALA A 63 -2.70 -15.57 -0.52
C ALA A 63 -1.73 -15.87 -1.66
N ALA A 64 -0.78 -14.97 -1.89
CA ALA A 64 0.38 -15.27 -2.72
C ALA A 64 1.24 -16.39 -2.11
N HIS A 65 2.16 -16.94 -2.90
CA HIS A 65 3.02 -18.04 -2.45
C HIS A 65 3.81 -17.66 -1.18
N GLY A 66 3.74 -18.51 -0.15
CA GLY A 66 4.45 -18.29 1.12
C GLY A 66 3.83 -17.25 2.05
N VAL A 67 2.65 -16.69 1.70
CA VAL A 67 1.93 -15.75 2.55
C VAL A 67 0.87 -16.48 3.37
N GLN A 68 0.84 -16.23 4.67
CA GLN A 68 -0.32 -16.57 5.50
C GLN A 68 -1.30 -15.40 5.42
N LEU A 69 -2.52 -15.68 4.95
CA LEU A 69 -3.55 -14.66 4.78
C LEU A 69 -3.87 -14.00 6.13
N PRO A 70 -3.73 -12.67 6.26
CA PRO A 70 -4.18 -11.96 7.46
C PRO A 70 -5.71 -11.94 7.53
N ASP A 71 -6.26 -11.68 8.71
CA ASP A 71 -7.66 -11.31 8.85
C ASP A 71 -7.87 -9.89 8.31
N VAL A 72 -8.18 -9.81 7.01
CA VAL A 72 -8.36 -8.57 6.26
C VAL A 72 -9.43 -7.66 6.83
N THR A 73 -10.47 -8.21 7.47
CA THR A 73 -11.61 -7.45 8.02
C THR A 73 -11.22 -6.56 9.19
N ARG A 74 -10.03 -6.77 9.74
CA ARG A 74 -9.50 -6.02 10.88
C ARG A 74 -8.26 -5.20 10.54
N MET A 75 -7.84 -5.18 9.28
CA MET A 75 -6.63 -4.48 8.86
C MET A 75 -6.84 -2.97 8.80
N ILE A 76 -5.76 -2.25 9.08
CA ILE A 76 -5.65 -0.84 8.71
C ILE A 76 -5.16 -0.80 7.27
N VAL A 77 -5.89 -0.10 6.41
CA VAL A 77 -5.65 -0.07 4.97
C VAL A 77 -5.25 1.34 4.56
N CYS A 78 -4.11 1.44 3.87
CA CYS A 78 -3.69 2.65 3.17
C CYS A 78 -3.77 2.37 1.67
N PRO A 79 -4.76 2.93 0.95
CA PRO A 79 -4.82 2.75 -0.49
C PRO A 79 -3.61 3.36 -1.17
N PHE A 80 -3.27 2.84 -2.32
CA PHE A 80 -2.25 3.42 -3.18
C PHE A 80 -2.68 3.40 -4.64
N GLU A 81 -2.08 4.27 -5.43
CA GLU A 81 -2.15 4.24 -6.88
C GLU A 81 -0.74 4.11 -7.45
N CYS A 82 -0.54 3.10 -8.30
CA CYS A 82 0.69 2.91 -9.06
C CYS A 82 0.37 2.17 -10.35
N ARG A 83 1.08 2.47 -11.43
CA ARG A 83 0.92 1.77 -12.73
C ARG A 83 2.11 0.86 -13.08
N TRP A 84 3.15 0.87 -12.25
CA TRP A 84 4.42 0.22 -12.55
C TRP A 84 4.74 -0.81 -11.47
N PRO A 85 4.58 -2.12 -11.75
CA PRO A 85 4.79 -3.19 -10.77
C PRO A 85 6.17 -3.20 -10.11
N ASP A 86 7.22 -2.83 -10.85
CA ASP A 86 8.58 -2.74 -10.33
C ASP A 86 8.75 -1.58 -9.33
N LEU A 87 8.15 -0.41 -9.64
CA LEU A 87 8.13 0.73 -8.73
C LEU A 87 7.32 0.40 -7.48
N LEU A 88 6.13 -0.21 -7.64
CA LEU A 88 5.32 -0.68 -6.54
C LEU A 88 6.15 -1.58 -5.62
N SER A 89 6.72 -2.66 -6.17
CA SER A 89 7.44 -3.68 -5.39
C SER A 89 8.61 -3.08 -4.62
N GLN A 90 9.33 -2.12 -5.22
CA GLN A 90 10.41 -1.40 -4.54
C GLN A 90 9.89 -0.53 -3.39
N LEU A 91 8.87 0.30 -3.62
CA LEU A 91 8.39 1.26 -2.64
C LEU A 91 7.65 0.59 -1.48
N VAL A 92 6.80 -0.41 -1.75
CA VAL A 92 6.09 -1.13 -0.70
C VAL A 92 7.05 -1.94 0.18
N ALA A 93 8.15 -2.46 -0.38
CA ALA A 93 9.19 -3.11 0.40
C ALA A 93 10.01 -2.12 1.26
N VAL A 94 10.15 -0.87 0.84
CA VAL A 94 10.77 0.18 1.66
C VAL A 94 9.82 0.63 2.78
N ILE A 95 8.53 0.78 2.48
CA ILE A 95 7.48 1.13 3.46
C ILE A 95 7.32 0.01 4.51
N ALA A 96 7.27 -1.25 4.08
CA ALA A 96 7.09 -2.39 4.99
C ALA A 96 8.20 -2.45 6.05
N ARG A 97 9.43 -2.09 5.69
CA ARG A 97 10.57 -2.02 6.62
C ARG A 97 10.47 -0.90 7.67
N THR A 98 9.56 0.07 7.50
CA THR A 98 9.28 1.11 8.51
C THR A 98 8.04 0.82 9.35
N ALA A 99 7.31 -0.26 9.04
CA ALA A 99 6.15 -0.67 9.81
C ALA A 99 6.56 -1.38 11.12
N GLU A 100 5.72 -1.27 12.15
CA GLU A 100 5.95 -1.94 13.44
C GLU A 100 5.33 -3.36 13.47
N ALA A 101 4.59 -3.71 12.42
CA ALA A 101 3.90 -4.97 12.26
C ALA A 101 4.09 -5.50 10.82
N PRO A 102 3.88 -6.81 10.60
CA PRO A 102 3.83 -7.36 9.25
C PRO A 102 2.87 -6.56 8.36
N THR A 103 3.32 -6.23 7.16
CA THR A 103 2.58 -5.42 6.20
C THR A 103 2.33 -6.25 4.95
N TRP A 104 1.15 -6.08 4.37
CA TRP A 104 0.73 -6.79 3.17
C TRP A 104 0.29 -5.81 2.09
N VAL A 105 0.36 -6.27 0.84
CA VAL A 105 -0.22 -5.57 -0.32
C VAL A 105 -1.39 -6.42 -0.81
N LEU A 106 -2.57 -5.81 -0.91
CA LEU A 106 -3.69 -6.36 -1.66
C LEU A 106 -3.62 -5.80 -3.08
N ASP A 107 -3.61 -6.66 -4.08
CA ASP A 107 -3.51 -6.28 -5.48
C ASP A 107 -4.90 -6.24 -6.18
N GLY A 108 -4.94 -5.81 -7.43
CA GLY A 108 -6.20 -5.62 -8.18
C GLY A 108 -6.99 -6.90 -8.46
N ASP A 109 -6.37 -8.07 -8.32
CA ASP A 109 -7.02 -9.38 -8.49
C ASP A 109 -7.46 -9.99 -7.12
N GLY A 110 -7.32 -9.25 -6.03
CA GLY A 110 -7.64 -9.73 -4.69
C GLY A 110 -6.57 -10.66 -4.09
N VAL A 111 -5.33 -10.60 -4.60
CA VAL A 111 -4.21 -11.40 -4.08
C VAL A 111 -3.47 -10.61 -3.00
N VAL A 112 -3.21 -11.26 -1.86
CA VAL A 112 -2.47 -10.70 -0.73
C VAL A 112 -1.01 -11.15 -0.77
N TRP A 113 -0.12 -10.17 -0.84
CA TRP A 113 1.33 -10.32 -0.93
C TRP A 113 2.00 -9.91 0.37
N ASN A 114 3.14 -10.52 0.70
CA ASN A 114 4.07 -9.93 1.67
C ASN A 114 4.68 -8.65 1.05
N ALA A 115 4.49 -7.50 1.70
CA ALA A 115 4.94 -6.23 1.17
C ALA A 115 6.47 -6.16 0.97
N GLU A 116 7.27 -6.94 1.70
CA GLU A 116 8.72 -6.99 1.51
C GLU A 116 9.17 -7.81 0.29
N ALA A 117 8.28 -8.64 -0.27
CA ALA A 117 8.60 -9.65 -1.28
C ALA A 117 7.54 -9.73 -2.40
N VAL A 118 6.97 -8.60 -2.79
CA VAL A 118 6.06 -8.52 -3.94
C VAL A 118 6.84 -8.86 -5.22
N ASP A 119 6.33 -9.80 -6.01
CA ASP A 119 6.92 -10.16 -7.31
C ASP A 119 6.40 -9.23 -8.40
N PRO A 120 7.24 -8.32 -8.97
CA PRO A 120 6.79 -7.35 -9.95
C PRO A 120 6.34 -7.99 -11.27
N LEU A 121 6.66 -9.27 -11.52
CA LEU A 121 6.23 -9.98 -12.73
C LEU A 121 4.85 -10.63 -12.58
N LYS A 122 4.30 -10.68 -11.35
CA LYS A 122 3.05 -11.38 -11.06
C LYS A 122 1.98 -10.52 -10.41
N VAL A 123 2.37 -9.48 -9.66
CA VAL A 123 1.41 -8.56 -9.04
C VAL A 123 0.55 -7.86 -10.10
N ARG A 124 -0.73 -7.68 -9.79
CA ARG A 124 -1.69 -7.01 -10.68
C ARG A 124 -2.09 -5.66 -10.10
N LEU A 125 -1.91 -4.61 -10.90
CA LEU A 125 -2.23 -3.22 -10.56
C LEU A 125 -3.48 -2.76 -11.30
#